data_AF-A0A0V0RT84-F1
#
_entry.id   AF-A0A0V0RT84-F1
#
_cell.length_a   1.000
_cell.length_b   1.000
_cell.length_c   1.000
_cell.angle_alpha   90.00
_cell.angle_beta   90.00
_cell.angle_gamma   90.00
#
_symmetry.space_group_name_H-M   'P 1'
#
loop_
_entity.id
_entity.type
_entity.pdbx_description
1 polymer ?
#
loop_
_entity_poly.entity_id
_entity_poly.type
_entity_poly.pdbx_seq_one_letter_code
_entity_poly.pdbx_strand_id
1 'polypeptide(L)'
;MASRDTRTTDGLRAIKMERAFFYSRSYFENGWAEEVTSEGPKGQTWYLPHHIVSQQGPEAMKHRIVVDGSVKLTCWESCFDSGVFEWPFSLASQVGLHEEDRDVCRFLWKNSGPGGTLATYRLTRVCFGLVCSPYLSMQVVNHHLSEKRNCFRTVVDEIKAGMYVDDLVVSCHAVAEAKDFVRQSSELLSSGGFYLAKWASNAPVALVDRPTEEILKNKHSCLGKTLGILEPAGG
;
A
#
# COMPACT_ATOMS: atom_id res chain seq x y z
N MET A 1 -5.90 3.52 -46.14
CA MET A 1 -5.24 4.28 -45.06
C MET A 1 -6.31 4.74 -44.09
N ALA A 2 -6.51 4.02 -42.99
CA ALA A 2 -7.43 4.44 -41.93
C ALA A 2 -6.68 5.39 -40.99
N SER A 3 -7.04 6.67 -41.03
CA SER A 3 -6.62 7.67 -40.06
C SER A 3 -7.12 7.22 -38.68
N ARG A 4 -6.24 6.67 -37.84
CA ARG A 4 -6.54 6.43 -36.42
C ARG A 4 -6.76 7.80 -35.78
N ASP A 5 -7.96 8.01 -35.27
CA ASP A 5 -8.43 9.25 -34.67
C ASP A 5 -7.66 9.55 -33.37
N THR A 6 -6.56 10.31 -33.50
CA THR A 6 -5.65 10.66 -32.41
C THR A 6 -6.29 11.60 -31.38
N ARG A 7 -7.33 12.35 -31.77
CA ARG A 7 -7.98 13.37 -30.92
C ARG A 7 -8.74 12.75 -29.75
N THR A 8 -9.37 11.60 -29.95
CA THR A 8 -10.19 10.94 -28.93
C THR A 8 -9.32 10.28 -27.87
N THR A 9 -8.18 9.71 -28.27
CA THR A 9 -7.20 9.13 -27.35
C THR A 9 -6.46 10.18 -26.54
N ASP A 10 -6.16 11.34 -27.13
CA ASP A 10 -5.49 12.44 -26.43
C ASP A 10 -6.40 13.12 -25.40
N GLY A 11 -7.70 13.26 -25.70
CA GLY A 11 -8.69 13.75 -24.74
C GLY A 11 -8.87 12.82 -23.53
N LEU A 12 -8.95 11.51 -23.76
CA LEU A 12 -9.01 10.50 -22.68
C LEU A 12 -7.74 10.49 -21.82
N ARG A 13 -6.56 10.66 -22.43
CA ARG A 13 -5.28 10.80 -21.72
C ARG A 13 -5.23 12.07 -20.88
N ALA A 14 -5.70 13.19 -21.43
CA ALA A 14 -5.76 14.47 -20.73
C ALA A 14 -6.65 14.40 -19.49
N ILE A 15 -7.87 13.85 -19.62
CA ILE A 15 -8.82 13.67 -18.51
C ILE A 15 -8.25 12.71 -17.45
N LYS A 16 -7.59 11.62 -17.86
CA LYS A 16 -6.94 10.69 -16.92
C LYS A 16 -5.83 11.39 -16.13
N MET A 17 -5.09 12.30 -16.78
CA MET A 17 -3.97 13.03 -16.19
C MET A 17 -4.43 14.17 -15.26
N GLU A 18 -5.51 14.89 -15.59
CA GLU A 18 -6.13 15.88 -14.70
C GLU A 18 -6.68 15.23 -13.42
N ARG A 19 -7.39 14.11 -13.56
CA ARG A 19 -7.88 13.38 -12.38
C ARG A 19 -6.74 12.81 -11.55
N ALA A 20 -5.69 12.30 -12.20
CA ALA A 20 -4.50 11.85 -11.49
C ALA A 20 -3.80 12.99 -10.75
N PHE A 21 -3.77 14.20 -11.31
CA PHE A 21 -3.23 15.38 -10.64
C PHE A 21 -4.00 15.69 -9.33
N PHE A 22 -5.33 15.66 -9.36
CA PHE A 22 -6.12 15.86 -8.14
C PHE A 22 -5.83 14.79 -7.08
N TYR A 23 -5.70 13.52 -7.48
CA TYR A 23 -5.33 12.44 -6.54
C TYR A 23 -3.89 12.54 -6.06
N SER A 24 -2.95 13.03 -6.87
CA SER A 24 -1.55 13.20 -6.46
C SER A 24 -1.40 14.21 -5.32
N ARG A 25 -2.31 15.17 -5.17
CA ARG A 25 -2.32 16.06 -3.99
C ARG A 25 -2.38 15.29 -2.68
N SER A 26 -3.15 14.20 -2.62
CA SER A 26 -3.22 13.39 -1.40
C SER A 26 -1.87 12.79 -1.01
N TYR A 27 -0.97 12.50 -1.97
CA TYR A 27 0.37 12.01 -1.64
C TYR A 27 1.20 13.11 -0.96
N PHE A 28 1.03 14.37 -1.39
CA PHE A 28 1.73 15.51 -0.81
C PHE A 28 1.11 15.96 0.52
N GLU A 29 -0.22 16.02 0.60
CA GLU A 29 -0.98 16.40 1.81
C GLU A 29 -0.76 15.40 2.96
N ASN A 30 -0.66 14.10 2.65
CA ASN A 30 -0.32 13.07 3.65
C ASN A 30 1.20 12.95 3.91
N GLY A 31 2.02 13.76 3.23
CA GLY A 31 3.47 13.75 3.39
C GLY A 31 4.14 12.44 2.95
N TRP A 32 3.59 11.73 1.96
CA TRP A 32 4.17 10.52 1.36
C TRP A 32 5.16 10.83 0.23
N ALA A 33 5.04 12.02 -0.35
CA ALA A 33 5.99 12.56 -1.29
C ALA A 33 6.22 14.05 -1.01
N GLU A 34 7.38 14.55 -1.40
CA GLU A 34 7.75 15.96 -1.28
C GLU A 34 8.41 16.45 -2.58
N GLU A 35 8.24 17.73 -2.88
CA GLU A 35 8.86 18.36 -4.05
C GLU A 35 10.35 18.57 -3.80
N VAL A 36 11.16 18.24 -4.80
CA VAL A 36 12.61 18.41 -4.74
C VAL A 36 12.97 19.73 -5.42
N THR A 37 13.45 20.68 -4.62
CA THR A 37 13.86 22.01 -5.08
C THR A 37 15.38 22.14 -5.26
N SER A 38 16.16 21.20 -4.74
CA SER A 38 17.62 21.18 -4.84
C SER A 38 18.11 20.13 -5.84
N GLU A 39 19.24 20.41 -6.49
CA GLU A 39 19.95 19.37 -7.22
C GLU A 39 20.40 18.29 -6.22
N GLY A 40 20.12 17.03 -6.55
CA GLY A 40 20.55 15.90 -5.73
C GLY A 40 22.07 15.74 -5.74
N PRO A 41 22.62 14.92 -4.85
CA PRO A 41 24.05 14.62 -4.84
C PRO A 41 24.51 14.14 -6.22
N LYS A 42 25.58 14.76 -6.75
CA LYS A 42 26.12 14.44 -8.08
C LYS A 42 26.48 12.95 -8.16
N GLY A 43 25.95 12.28 -9.18
CA GLY A 43 26.16 10.85 -9.39
C GLY A 43 25.34 9.93 -8.48
N GLN A 44 24.49 10.50 -7.62
CA GLN A 44 23.62 9.77 -6.69
C GLN A 44 22.16 10.25 -6.78
N THR A 45 21.71 10.55 -7.99
CA THR A 45 20.32 10.95 -8.25
C THR A 45 19.70 9.93 -9.21
N TRP A 46 18.65 9.25 -8.78
CA TRP A 46 17.95 8.23 -9.57
C TRP A 46 16.48 8.57 -9.70
N TYR A 47 15.90 8.26 -10.85
CA TYR A 47 14.48 8.47 -11.12
C TYR A 47 13.81 7.12 -11.34
N LEU A 48 12.77 6.85 -10.57
CA LEU A 48 11.98 5.64 -10.72
C LEU A 48 10.92 5.85 -11.81
N PRO A 49 10.85 4.94 -12.79
CA PRO A 49 9.76 4.93 -13.74
C PRO A 49 8.45 4.68 -12.98
N HIS A 50 7.40 5.39 -13.38
CA HIS A 50 6.11 5.27 -12.73
C HIS A 50 4.99 5.44 -13.74
N HIS A 51 3.82 4.90 -13.41
CA HIS A 51 2.62 5.05 -14.23
C HIS A 51 1.37 5.16 -13.36
N ILE A 52 0.30 5.69 -13.94
CA ILE A 52 -0.97 5.86 -13.24
C ILE A 52 -1.89 4.67 -13.51
N VAL A 53 -2.22 3.96 -12.44
CA VAL A 53 -3.28 2.95 -12.44
C VAL A 53 -4.58 3.60 -11.97
N SER A 54 -5.64 3.41 -12.76
CA SER A 54 -6.98 3.88 -12.44
C SER A 54 -7.87 2.68 -12.16
N GLN A 55 -8.55 2.70 -11.01
CA GLN A 55 -9.47 1.64 -10.60
C GLN A 55 -10.82 2.25 -10.26
N GLN A 56 -11.90 1.63 -10.70
CA GLN A 56 -13.25 2.04 -10.30
C GLN A 56 -13.51 1.58 -8.87
N GLY A 57 -13.63 2.54 -7.95
CA GLY A 57 -14.04 2.29 -6.57
C GLY A 57 -15.55 2.42 -6.38
N PRO A 58 -16.07 2.08 -5.18
CA PRO A 58 -17.50 2.14 -4.89
C PRO A 58 -18.10 3.55 -4.99
N GLU A 59 -17.32 4.56 -4.60
CA GLU A 59 -17.76 5.97 -4.56
C GLU A 59 -17.15 6.81 -5.69
N ALA A 60 -15.92 6.49 -6.12
CA ALA A 60 -15.20 7.24 -7.14
C ALA A 60 -14.13 6.40 -7.84
N MET A 61 -13.70 6.88 -9.02
CA MET A 61 -12.51 6.37 -9.69
C MET A 61 -11.27 6.75 -8.88
N LYS A 62 -10.54 5.77 -8.37
CA LYS A 62 -9.30 5.92 -7.62
C LYS A 62 -8.11 5.92 -8.58
N HIS A 63 -7.17 6.84 -8.40
CA HIS A 63 -5.92 6.89 -9.15
C HIS A 63 -4.73 6.60 -8.22
N ARG A 64 -3.71 5.89 -8.73
CA ARG A 64 -2.50 5.55 -7.98
C ARG A 64 -1.25 5.73 -8.83
N ILE A 65 -0.19 6.24 -8.22
CA ILE A 65 1.15 6.23 -8.81
C ILE A 65 1.75 4.87 -8.46
N VAL A 66 1.96 4.03 -9.47
CA VAL A 66 2.68 2.77 -9.31
C VAL A 66 4.10 3.01 -9.78
N VAL A 67 5.04 2.81 -8.85
CA VAL A 67 6.46 2.91 -9.10
C VAL A 67 6.94 1.54 -9.56
N ASP A 68 7.59 1.49 -10.72
CA ASP A 68 8.22 0.28 -11.21
C ASP A 68 9.66 0.23 -10.72
N GLY A 69 9.83 -0.22 -9.48
CA GLY A 69 11.14 -0.51 -8.89
C GLY A 69 11.66 -1.90 -9.24
N SER A 70 10.92 -2.65 -10.08
CA SER A 70 11.25 -4.02 -10.44
C SER A 70 12.03 -4.15 -11.75
N VAL A 71 12.43 -3.01 -12.35
CA VAL A 71 13.18 -2.95 -13.61
C VAL A 71 14.39 -3.88 -13.56
N LYS A 72 14.23 -5.07 -14.13
CA LYS A 72 15.32 -5.85 -14.69
C LYS A 72 15.70 -5.12 -15.96
N LEU A 73 16.92 -4.58 -16.03
CA LEU A 73 17.47 -4.08 -17.28
C LEU A 73 17.57 -5.24 -18.28
N THR A 74 16.51 -5.43 -19.07
CA THR A 74 16.47 -5.91 -20.46
C THR A 74 15.01 -6.09 -20.88
N CYS A 75 14.60 -5.25 -21.85
CA CYS A 75 13.52 -5.43 -22.81
C CYS A 75 12.17 -6.04 -22.36
N TRP A 76 11.18 -5.15 -22.36
CA TRP A 76 9.74 -5.33 -22.58
C TRP A 76 9.37 -6.56 -23.42
N GLU A 77 8.56 -7.47 -22.89
CA GLU A 77 7.42 -8.08 -23.60
C GLU A 77 6.57 -8.94 -22.65
N SER A 78 5.27 -8.62 -22.65
CA SER A 78 4.14 -9.43 -22.18
C SER A 78 3.86 -9.57 -20.68
N CYS A 79 2.56 -9.42 -20.37
CA CYS A 79 1.84 -9.92 -19.20
C CYS A 79 2.00 -9.14 -17.88
N PHE A 80 1.03 -8.27 -17.58
CA PHE A 80 -0.02 -8.68 -16.63
C PHE A 80 -1.30 -7.89 -16.90
N ASP A 81 -2.21 -8.58 -17.56
CA ASP A 81 -3.64 -8.33 -17.47
C ASP A 81 -4.12 -8.93 -16.13
N SER A 82 -5.13 -8.30 -15.52
CA SER A 82 -5.83 -8.73 -14.29
C SER A 82 -5.17 -8.41 -12.93
N GLY A 83 -5.55 -7.26 -12.39
CA GLY A 83 -5.97 -7.11 -10.99
C GLY A 83 -4.90 -7.09 -9.90
N VAL A 84 -4.30 -5.92 -9.65
CA VAL A 84 -3.60 -5.65 -8.38
C VAL A 84 -4.57 -4.95 -7.42
N PHE A 85 -4.94 -5.68 -6.36
CA PHE A 85 -5.81 -5.21 -5.28
C PHE A 85 -5.06 -4.27 -4.31
N GLU A 86 -5.84 -3.49 -3.56
CA GLU A 86 -5.65 -2.14 -2.95
C GLU A 86 -4.69 -2.01 -1.72
N TRP A 87 -4.01 -0.90 -1.31
CA TRP A 87 -4.44 0.45 -0.82
C TRP A 87 -3.23 1.35 -0.37
N PRO A 88 -3.47 2.63 0.06
CA PRO A 88 -2.67 3.42 1.03
C PRO A 88 -2.50 2.84 2.47
N PHE A 89 -2.93 1.61 2.73
CA PHE A 89 -2.80 0.95 4.03
C PHE A 89 -1.79 -0.20 4.01
N SER A 90 -0.97 -0.32 2.96
CA SER A 90 0.14 -1.28 2.97
C SER A 90 1.05 -1.01 4.16
N LEU A 91 1.64 -2.06 4.74
CA LEU A 91 2.59 -1.94 5.83
C LEU A 91 3.79 -1.08 5.40
N ALA A 92 4.22 -1.23 4.14
CA ALA A 92 5.30 -0.46 3.54
C ALA A 92 5.08 1.06 3.59
N SER A 93 3.91 1.53 3.17
CA SER A 93 3.60 2.97 3.18
C SER A 93 3.54 3.59 4.57
N GLN A 94 3.57 2.80 5.64
CA GLN A 94 3.62 3.29 7.02
C GLN A 94 5.07 3.50 7.51
N VAL A 95 6.07 2.94 6.81
CA VAL A 95 7.49 3.06 7.14
C VAL A 95 8.12 4.26 6.43
N GLY A 96 8.73 5.15 7.21
CA GLY A 96 9.49 6.30 6.69
C GLY A 96 10.83 5.90 6.08
N LEU A 97 11.23 6.59 5.01
CA LEU A 97 12.58 6.52 4.46
C LEU A 97 13.49 7.53 5.18
N HIS A 98 14.71 7.09 5.47
CA HIS A 98 15.76 7.98 5.94
C HIS A 98 16.03 9.08 4.90
N GLU A 99 16.30 10.31 5.34
CA GLU A 99 16.39 11.48 4.44
C GLU A 99 17.44 11.30 3.33
N GLU A 100 18.55 10.64 3.66
CA GLU A 100 19.63 10.33 2.72
C GLU A 100 19.23 9.30 1.65
N ASP A 101 18.30 8.40 1.98
CA ASP A 101 17.83 7.36 1.06
C ASP A 101 16.66 7.83 0.17
N ARG A 102 16.03 8.97 0.47
CA ARG A 102 14.87 9.45 -0.30
C ARG A 102 15.22 9.77 -1.75
N ASP A 103 16.47 10.12 -2.02
CA ASP A 103 16.92 10.51 -3.36
C ASP A 103 17.05 9.34 -4.35
N VAL A 104 17.01 8.10 -3.88
CA VAL A 104 16.87 6.91 -4.76
C VAL A 104 15.42 6.71 -5.23
N CYS A 105 14.46 7.39 -4.59
CA CYS A 105 13.02 7.26 -4.83
C CYS A 105 12.40 8.50 -5.49
N ARG A 106 13.15 9.17 -6.38
CA ARG A 106 12.64 10.34 -7.11
C ARG A 106 11.74 9.93 -8.27
N PHE A 107 10.78 10.77 -8.62
CA PHE A 107 9.92 10.61 -9.78
C PHE A 107 9.52 11.98 -10.36
N LEU A 108 9.15 12.01 -11.63
CA LEU A 108 8.77 13.24 -12.34
C LEU A 108 7.25 13.38 -12.38
N TRP A 109 6.71 14.57 -12.10
CA TRP A 109 5.27 14.80 -12.16
C TRP A 109 4.94 16.19 -12.71
N LYS A 110 3.77 16.35 -13.33
CA LYS A 110 3.35 17.66 -13.87
C LYS A 110 2.43 18.39 -12.89
N ASN A 111 2.85 19.59 -12.49
CA ASN A 111 2.03 20.51 -11.71
C ASN A 111 1.03 21.19 -12.64
N SER A 112 -0.26 20.81 -12.55
CA SER A 112 -1.40 21.36 -13.32
C SER A 112 -1.81 20.60 -14.59
N GLY A 113 -1.66 19.27 -14.61
CA GLY A 113 -2.25 18.43 -15.68
C GLY A 113 -1.43 18.40 -16.98
N PRO A 114 -2.05 18.18 -18.16
CA PRO A 114 -1.34 17.92 -19.42
C PRO A 114 -0.37 19.02 -19.86
N GLY A 115 -0.72 20.29 -19.60
CA GLY A 115 0.10 21.48 -19.88
C GLY A 115 0.92 21.99 -18.68
N GLY A 116 0.91 21.27 -17.56
CA GLY A 116 1.62 21.64 -16.34
C GLY A 116 3.14 21.61 -16.48
N THR A 117 3.82 22.39 -15.64
CA THR A 117 5.29 22.33 -15.52
C THR A 117 5.72 21.00 -14.92
N LEU A 118 6.73 20.38 -15.54
CA LEU A 118 7.33 19.16 -15.02
C LEU A 118 8.18 19.51 -13.79
N ALA A 119 7.90 18.86 -12.67
CA ALA A 119 8.61 19.01 -11.40
C ALA A 119 9.13 17.64 -10.94
N THR A 120 10.16 17.67 -10.09
CA THR A 120 10.74 16.46 -9.48
C THR A 120 10.18 16.30 -8.08
N TYR A 121 9.76 15.09 -7.76
CA TYR A 121 9.30 14.69 -6.45
C TYR A 121 10.14 13.54 -5.94
N ARG A 122 10.14 13.32 -4.62
CA ARG A 122 10.70 12.12 -4.00
C ARG A 122 9.75 11.57 -2.96
N LEU A 123 9.77 10.25 -2.82
CA LEU A 123 8.99 9.57 -1.78
C LEU A 123 9.68 9.72 -0.42
N THR A 124 8.88 9.93 0.62
CA THR A 124 9.36 10.04 2.01
C THR A 124 9.15 8.75 2.79
N ARG A 125 8.48 7.77 2.17
CA ARG A 125 8.09 6.48 2.76
C ARG A 125 8.40 5.34 1.81
N VAL A 126 8.54 4.13 2.35
CA VAL A 126 8.77 2.93 1.55
C VAL A 126 7.57 2.75 0.62
N CYS A 127 7.81 2.79 -0.69
CA CYS A 127 6.74 2.64 -1.67
C CYS A 127 6.54 1.17 -2.06
N PHE A 128 5.35 0.88 -2.57
CA PHE A 128 5.08 -0.40 -3.19
C PHE A 128 5.81 -0.49 -4.54
N GLY A 129 6.32 -1.68 -4.89
CA GLY A 129 6.97 -1.95 -6.17
C GLY A 129 8.50 -1.98 -6.13
N LEU A 130 9.15 -1.63 -5.01
CA LEU A 130 10.57 -1.95 -4.83
C LEU A 130 10.72 -3.41 -4.37
N VAL A 131 11.74 -4.09 -4.89
CA VAL A 131 12.08 -5.47 -4.50
C VAL A 131 12.36 -5.57 -3.00
N CYS A 132 12.93 -4.53 -2.39
CA CYS A 132 13.27 -4.49 -0.97
C CYS A 132 12.11 -4.08 -0.05
N SER A 133 10.98 -3.56 -0.58
CA SER A 133 9.91 -3.00 0.26
C SER A 133 9.34 -4.01 1.27
N PRO A 134 9.03 -5.27 0.90
CA PRO A 134 8.52 -6.25 1.86
C PRO A 134 9.50 -6.48 3.02
N TYR A 135 10.79 -6.60 2.71
CA TYR A 135 11.83 -6.84 3.71
C TYR A 135 11.96 -5.65 4.66
N LEU A 136 12.06 -4.43 4.13
CA LEU A 136 12.20 -3.21 4.94
C LEU A 136 11.02 -3.06 5.91
N SER A 137 9.80 -3.23 5.40
CA SER A 137 8.57 -3.11 6.18
C SER A 137 8.51 -4.13 7.32
N MET A 138 8.82 -5.39 6.97
CA MET A 138 8.79 -6.50 7.92
C MET A 138 9.89 -6.39 8.99
N GLN A 139 11.07 -5.85 8.65
CA GLN A 139 12.12 -5.63 9.63
C GLN A 139 11.74 -4.57 10.67
N VAL A 140 11.11 -3.46 10.25
CA VAL A 140 10.66 -2.43 11.19
C VAL A 140 9.57 -2.96 12.12
N VAL A 141 8.61 -3.73 11.59
CA VAL A 141 7.60 -4.40 12.44
C VAL A 141 8.25 -5.38 13.40
N ASN A 142 9.15 -6.25 12.92
CA ASN A 142 9.82 -7.23 13.78
C ASN A 142 10.66 -6.59 14.88
N HIS A 143 11.30 -5.45 14.60
CA HIS A 143 12.00 -4.66 15.59
C HIS A 143 11.03 -4.19 16.69
N HIS A 144 9.95 -3.51 16.29
CA HIS A 144 8.91 -3.02 17.21
C HIS A 144 8.30 -4.14 18.07
N LEU A 145 7.95 -5.28 17.45
CA LEU A 145 7.44 -6.45 18.15
C LEU A 145 8.44 -7.00 19.18
N SER A 146 9.74 -6.95 18.87
CA SER A 146 10.79 -7.44 19.78
C SER A 146 10.98 -6.51 20.98
N GLU A 147 10.90 -5.19 20.78
CA GLU A 147 10.94 -4.21 21.88
C GLU A 147 9.73 -4.34 22.82
N LYS A 148 8.55 -4.66 22.29
CA LYS A 148 7.30 -4.78 23.06
C LYS A 148 7.02 -6.19 23.60
N ARG A 149 7.94 -7.14 23.40
CA ARG A 149 7.75 -8.55 23.77
C ARG A 149 7.41 -8.78 25.24
N ASN A 150 7.95 -7.98 26.15
CA ASN A 150 7.68 -8.13 27.58
C ASN A 150 6.26 -7.69 27.97
N CYS A 151 5.63 -6.79 27.19
CA CYS A 151 4.28 -6.29 27.45
C CYS A 151 3.19 -7.15 26.80
N PHE A 152 3.48 -7.78 25.66
CA PHE A 152 2.49 -8.46 24.80
C PHE A 152 2.94 -9.87 24.37
N ARG A 153 3.54 -10.65 25.29
CA ARG A 153 4.31 -11.88 25.00
C ARG A 153 3.66 -12.82 23.98
N THR A 154 2.46 -13.32 24.25
CA THR A 154 1.78 -14.29 23.38
C THR A 154 1.39 -13.68 22.03
N VAL A 155 0.87 -12.45 22.04
CA VAL A 155 0.42 -11.73 20.85
C VAL A 155 1.58 -11.41 19.90
N VAL A 156 2.77 -11.11 20.44
CA VAL A 156 3.98 -10.91 19.62
C VAL A 156 4.32 -12.16 18.82
N ASP A 157 4.30 -13.32 19.45
CA ASP A 157 4.65 -14.58 18.80
C ASP A 157 3.60 -14.96 17.75
N GLU A 158 2.31 -14.72 18.03
CA GLU A 158 1.20 -14.92 17.08
C GLU A 158 1.26 -13.98 15.88
N ILE A 159 1.56 -12.69 16.08
CA ILE A 159 1.74 -11.74 14.96
C ILE A 159 2.93 -12.18 14.10
N LYS A 160 4.06 -12.54 14.71
CA LYS A 160 5.24 -12.99 13.94
C LYS A 160 4.95 -14.25 13.11
N ALA A 161 4.14 -15.16 13.62
CA ALA A 161 3.76 -16.38 12.91
C ALA A 161 2.68 -16.13 11.84
N GLY A 162 1.76 -15.20 12.09
CA GLY A 162 0.60 -14.94 11.23
C GLY A 162 0.81 -13.85 10.17
N MET A 163 1.88 -13.07 10.26
CA MET A 163 2.12 -11.95 9.35
C MET A 163 2.84 -12.40 8.08
N TYR A 164 2.23 -12.10 6.93
CA TYR A 164 2.82 -12.27 5.60
C TYR A 164 2.82 -10.95 4.85
N VAL A 165 3.98 -10.28 4.83
CA VAL A 165 4.18 -8.95 4.22
C VAL A 165 3.16 -7.93 4.76
N ASP A 166 2.05 -7.71 4.07
CA ASP A 166 1.02 -6.73 4.42
C ASP A 166 -0.20 -7.36 5.10
N ASP A 167 -0.34 -8.69 5.08
CA ASP A 167 -1.49 -9.41 5.63
C ASP A 167 -1.17 -10.05 6.98
N LEU A 168 -2.10 -9.97 7.93
CA LEU A 168 -2.05 -10.67 9.20
C LEU A 168 -3.19 -11.69 9.27
N VAL A 169 -2.86 -12.96 9.37
CA VAL A 169 -3.83 -14.06 9.46
C VAL A 169 -3.55 -14.86 10.71
N VAL A 170 -4.54 -14.97 11.59
CA VAL A 170 -4.46 -15.73 12.84
C VAL A 170 -5.72 -16.58 12.99
N SER A 171 -5.55 -17.77 13.56
CA SER A 171 -6.64 -18.68 13.91
C SER A 171 -6.74 -18.78 15.44
N CYS A 172 -7.96 -18.69 15.96
CA CYS A 172 -8.24 -18.77 17.40
C CYS A 172 -9.26 -19.88 17.65
N HIS A 173 -9.24 -20.49 18.85
CA HIS A 173 -10.16 -21.57 19.20
C HIS A 173 -11.48 -21.06 19.77
N ALA A 174 -11.50 -19.82 20.28
CA ALA A 174 -12.70 -19.18 20.78
C ALA A 174 -12.88 -17.74 20.28
N VAL A 175 -14.14 -17.29 20.19
CA VAL A 175 -14.48 -15.90 19.85
C VAL A 175 -13.88 -14.90 20.84
N ALA A 176 -13.84 -15.25 22.13
CA ALA A 176 -13.27 -14.40 23.17
C ALA A 176 -11.75 -14.19 22.96
N GLU A 177 -11.02 -15.24 22.56
CA GLU A 177 -9.60 -15.15 22.21
C GLU A 177 -9.39 -14.26 20.99
N ALA A 178 -10.20 -14.44 19.93
CA ALA A 178 -10.12 -13.61 18.73
C ALA A 178 -10.37 -12.11 19.04
N LYS A 179 -11.35 -11.79 19.89
CA LYS A 179 -11.60 -10.42 20.36
C LYS A 179 -10.38 -9.82 21.04
N ASP A 180 -9.82 -10.56 21.98
CA ASP A 180 -8.68 -10.09 22.76
C ASP A 180 -7.42 -9.95 21.89
N PHE A 181 -7.20 -10.89 20.96
CA PHE A 181 -6.12 -10.80 19.98
C PHE A 181 -6.24 -9.55 19.11
N VAL A 182 -7.42 -9.28 18.53
CA VAL A 182 -7.64 -8.08 17.68
C VAL A 182 -7.39 -6.80 18.47
N ARG A 183 -7.83 -6.74 19.73
CA ARG A 183 -7.59 -5.60 20.62
C ARG A 183 -6.10 -5.42 20.90
N GLN A 184 -5.43 -6.46 21.40
CA GLN A 184 -4.02 -6.40 21.78
C GLN A 184 -3.10 -6.17 20.58
N SER A 185 -3.34 -6.82 19.44
CA SER A 185 -2.52 -6.65 18.25
C SER A 185 -2.64 -5.24 17.67
N SER A 186 -3.85 -4.67 17.68
CA SER A 186 -4.07 -3.27 17.30
C SER A 186 -3.37 -2.29 18.24
N GLU A 187 -3.47 -2.50 19.55
CA GLU A 187 -2.81 -1.67 20.57
C GLU A 187 -1.28 -1.74 20.42
N LEU A 188 -0.75 -2.95 20.29
CA LEU A 188 0.67 -3.20 20.09
C LEU A 188 1.19 -2.50 18.84
N LEU A 189 0.60 -2.73 17.67
CA LEU A 189 1.09 -2.18 16.41
C LEU A 189 0.87 -0.66 16.32
N SER A 190 -0.26 -0.13 16.82
CA SER A 190 -0.52 1.30 16.83
C SER A 190 0.46 2.07 17.72
N SER A 191 0.99 1.45 18.78
CA SER A 191 2.07 2.05 19.58
C SER A 191 3.38 2.26 18.80
N GLY A 192 3.55 1.57 17.68
CA GLY A 192 4.65 1.76 16.72
C GLY A 192 4.26 2.55 15.48
N GLY A 193 3.06 3.14 15.46
CA GLY A 193 2.53 3.88 14.30
C GLY A 193 1.98 2.99 13.18
N PHE A 194 1.79 1.68 13.44
CA PHE A 194 1.22 0.74 12.49
C PHE A 194 -0.27 0.52 12.74
N TYR A 195 -1.09 0.83 11.76
CA TYR A 195 -2.54 0.69 11.83
C TYR A 195 -2.99 -0.51 11.00
N LEU A 196 -3.51 -1.52 11.69
CA LEU A 196 -4.23 -2.62 11.05
C LEU A 196 -5.62 -2.15 10.66
N ALA A 197 -6.00 -2.39 9.43
CA ALA A 197 -7.31 -2.10 8.89
C ALA A 197 -7.87 -3.36 8.22
N LYS A 198 -9.11 -3.28 7.76
CA LYS A 198 -9.74 -4.34 6.99
C LYS A 198 -9.82 -5.68 7.72
N TRP A 199 -10.19 -5.65 8.99
CA TRP A 199 -10.49 -6.86 9.75
C TRP A 199 -11.63 -7.65 9.11
N ALA A 200 -11.44 -8.96 9.00
CA ALA A 200 -12.47 -9.93 8.62
C ALA A 200 -12.37 -11.16 9.53
N SER A 201 -13.52 -11.75 9.84
CA SER A 201 -13.62 -12.95 10.65
C SER A 201 -14.83 -13.78 10.21
N ASN A 202 -14.72 -15.10 10.32
CA ASN A 202 -15.85 -16.02 10.16
C ASN A 202 -16.87 -15.92 11.33
N ALA A 203 -16.49 -15.28 12.44
CA ALA A 203 -17.34 -14.96 13.56
C ALA A 203 -17.42 -13.43 13.73
N PRO A 204 -18.39 -12.73 13.10
CA PRO A 204 -18.49 -11.26 13.13
C PRO A 204 -18.56 -10.67 14.54
N VAL A 205 -19.09 -11.43 15.50
CA VAL A 205 -19.11 -11.07 16.93
C VAL A 205 -17.72 -10.71 17.46
N ALA A 206 -16.65 -11.28 16.92
CA ALA A 206 -15.26 -10.98 17.31
C ALA A 206 -14.81 -9.56 16.95
N LEU A 207 -15.50 -8.87 16.04
CA LEU A 207 -15.11 -7.55 15.52
C LEU A 207 -16.08 -6.43 15.92
N VAL A 208 -17.12 -6.73 16.72
CA VAL A 208 -18.20 -5.78 17.06
C VAL A 208 -17.68 -4.50 17.74
N ASP A 209 -16.57 -4.61 18.47
CA ASP A 209 -15.99 -3.50 19.22
C ASP A 209 -15.04 -2.63 18.36
N ARG A 210 -14.88 -2.92 17.06
CA ARG A 210 -14.04 -2.14 16.14
C ARG A 210 -14.82 -1.05 15.39
N PRO A 211 -14.18 0.08 15.08
CA PRO A 211 -14.71 1.07 14.15
C PRO A 211 -15.13 0.42 12.82
N THR A 212 -16.25 0.87 12.28
CA THR A 212 -16.84 0.29 11.05
C THR A 212 -15.94 0.50 9.82
N GLU A 213 -15.07 1.50 9.87
CA GLU A 213 -14.08 1.86 8.85
C GLU A 213 -12.94 0.83 8.76
N GLU A 214 -12.67 0.14 9.86
CA GLU A 214 -11.60 -0.85 9.93
C GLU A 214 -12.09 -2.27 9.63
N ILE A 215 -13.39 -2.49 9.48
CA ILE A 215 -13.97 -3.79 9.14
C ILE A 215 -14.13 -3.88 7.62
N LEU A 216 -13.74 -5.03 7.04
CA LEU A 216 -13.97 -5.29 5.62
C LEU A 216 -15.47 -5.33 5.30
N LYS A 217 -15.95 -4.29 4.63
CA LYS A 217 -17.31 -4.23 4.08
C LYS A 217 -17.41 -5.05 2.80
N ASN A 218 -17.35 -6.38 2.87
CA ASN A 218 -17.68 -7.23 1.73
C ASN A 218 -18.97 -8.02 1.98
N LYS A 219 -19.95 -7.81 1.10
CA LYS A 219 -21.26 -8.49 1.07
C LYS A 219 -21.23 -9.86 0.40
N HIS A 220 -20.08 -10.31 -0.07
CA HIS A 220 -19.89 -11.66 -0.57
C HIS A 220 -19.32 -12.51 0.56
N SER A 221 -19.93 -13.68 0.77
CA SER A 221 -19.70 -14.66 1.84
C SER A 221 -18.28 -15.27 1.92
N CYS A 222 -17.28 -14.65 1.30
CA CYS A 222 -15.90 -15.10 1.34
C CYS A 222 -15.03 -14.01 1.97
N LEU A 223 -14.28 -14.41 3.01
CA LEU A 223 -13.00 -13.79 3.36
C LEU A 223 -12.33 -13.39 2.04
N GLY A 224 -12.10 -12.08 1.85
CA GLY A 224 -11.55 -11.55 0.61
C GLY A 224 -10.31 -12.36 0.23
N LYS A 225 -10.11 -12.63 -1.07
CA LYS A 225 -9.06 -13.50 -1.63
C LYS A 225 -7.74 -13.39 -0.87
N THR A 226 -7.62 -14.18 0.19
CA THR A 226 -6.44 -14.28 1.04
C THR A 226 -5.67 -15.45 0.46
N LEU A 227 -4.39 -15.27 0.14
CA LEU A 227 -3.55 -16.40 -0.23
C LEU A 227 -3.36 -17.26 1.01
N GLY A 228 -4.24 -18.24 1.20
CA GLY A 228 -4.23 -19.16 2.33
C GLY A 228 -5.35 -20.19 2.15
N ILE A 229 -5.04 -21.46 2.36
CA ILE A 229 -6.02 -22.55 2.31
C ILE A 229 -6.97 -22.38 3.50
N LEU A 230 -8.23 -22.08 3.20
CA LEU A 230 -9.34 -22.24 4.14
C LEU A 230 -9.69 -23.74 4.15
N GLU A 231 -9.35 -24.45 5.22
CA GLU A 231 -9.99 -25.73 5.47
C GLU A 231 -11.47 -25.49 5.82
N PRO A 232 -12.42 -26.17 5.15
CA PRO A 232 -13.82 -26.08 5.52
C PRO A 232 -14.00 -26.69 6.91
N ALA A 233 -14.68 -25.97 7.80
CA ALA A 233 -15.12 -26.52 9.08
C ALA A 233 -15.96 -27.78 8.81
N GLY A 234 -15.41 -28.93 9.18
CA GLY A 234 -16.14 -30.19 9.20
C GLY A 234 -16.93 -30.34 10.50
N GLY A 235 -18.15 -30.87 10.39
CA GLY A 235 -18.96 -31.40 11.48
C GLY A 235 -20.18 -30.58 11.82
#